data_AF-A0A0D0D8F1-F1
#
_entry.id   AF-A0A0D0D8F1-F1
#
_cell.length_a   1.000
_cell.length_b   1.000
_cell.length_c   1.000
_cell.angle_alpha   90.00
_cell.angle_beta   90.00
_cell.angle_gamma   90.00
#
_symmetry.space_group_name_H-M   'P 1'
#
loop_
_entity.id
_entity.type
_entity.pdbx_description
1 polymer ?
#
loop_
_entity_poly.entity_id
_entity_poly.type
_entity_poly.pdbx_seq_one_letter_code
_entity_poly.pdbx_strand_id
1 'polypeptide(L)' 'ACLIASLLTDGCVIPCVFQLEASLTMLHQCDCVIIAGTGSRKTLCLLIPILL' A
#
# COMPACT_ATOMS: atom_id res chain seq x y z
N ALA A 1 4.02 5.95 -7.61
CA ALA A 1 3.22 5.22 -6.60
C ALA A 1 3.04 6.01 -5.29
N CYS A 2 4.09 6.48 -4.58
CA CYS A 2 3.91 7.28 -3.34
C CYS A 2 3.14 8.60 -3.54
N LEU A 3 3.45 9.36 -4.59
CA LEU A 3 2.70 10.57 -4.94
C LEU A 3 1.25 10.27 -5.31
N ILE A 4 0.99 9.14 -5.98
CA ILE A 4 -0.36 8.74 -6.40
C ILE A 4 -1.19 8.31 -5.18
N ALA A 5 -0.63 7.49 -4.30
CA ALA A 5 -1.28 7.09 -3.06
C ALA A 5 -1.49 8.28 -2.10
N SER A 6 -0.54 9.23 -2.05
CA SER A 6 -0.73 10.49 -1.32
C SER A 6 -1.88 11.29 -1.92
N LEU A 7 -1.95 11.43 -3.25
CA LEU A 7 -3.05 12.13 -3.94
C LEU A 7 -4.41 11.46 -3.70
N LEU A 8 -4.47 10.13 -3.80
CA LEU A 8 -5.68 9.32 -3.57
C LEU A 8 -6.17 9.36 -2.11
N THR A 9 -5.27 9.67 -1.18
CA THR A 9 -5.60 9.84 0.24
C THR A 9 -5.69 11.31 0.63
N ASP A 10 -5.77 12.24 -0.33
CA ASP A 10 -5.84 13.69 -0.09
C ASP A 10 -4.69 14.23 0.80
N GLY A 11 -3.50 13.68 0.61
CA GLY A 11 -2.32 13.96 1.43
C GLY A 11 -2.39 13.42 2.87
N CYS A 12 -3.49 12.75 3.25
CA CYS A 12 -3.70 12.25 4.60
C CYS A 12 -2.77 11.08 4.94
N VAL A 13 -2.35 10.29 3.94
CA VAL A 13 -1.53 9.10 4.17
C VAL A 13 -0.38 9.00 3.17
N ILE A 14 0.84 9.19 3.66
CA ILE A 14 2.05 8.81 2.94
C ILE A 14 2.29 7.31 3.21
N PRO A 15 2.19 6.43 2.20
CA PRO A 15 2.42 5.01 2.41
C PRO A 15 3.87 4.72 2.78
N CYS A 16 4.06 3.83 3.75
CA CYS A 16 5.36 3.29 4.10
C CYS A 16 5.92 2.43 2.96
N VAL A 17 7.25 2.26 2.93
CA VAL A 17 7.96 1.51 1.87
C VAL A 17 7.37 0.12 1.65
N PHE A 18 7.12 -0.64 2.72
CA PHE A 18 6.53 -1.99 2.61
C PHE A 18 5.10 -1.99 2.03
N GLN A 19 4.33 -0.91 2.25
CA GLN A 19 2.97 -0.80 1.69
C GLN A 19 3.04 -0.57 0.18
N LEU A 20 4.04 0.19 -0.26
CA LEU A 20 4.31 0.45 -1.67
C LEU A 20 4.74 -0.83 -2.39
N GLU A 21 5.71 -1.56 -1.83
CA GLU A 21 6.20 -2.82 -2.39
C GLU A 21 5.07 -3.83 -2.53
N ALA A 22 4.28 -4.02 -1.46
CA ALA A 22 3.11 -4.88 -1.50
C ALA A 22 2.10 -4.45 -2.58
N SER A 23 1.81 -3.14 -2.68
CA SER A 23 0.88 -2.62 -3.68
C SER A 23 1.35 -2.90 -5.11
N LEU A 24 2.65 -2.74 -5.38
CA LEU A 24 3.24 -3.07 -6.68
C LEU A 24 3.14 -4.57 -6.97
N THR A 25 3.51 -5.42 -6.01
CA THR A 25 3.40 -6.89 -6.17
C THR A 25 1.96 -7.32 -6.47
N MET A 26 0.98 -6.73 -5.79
CA MET A 26 -0.45 -7.00 -6.01
C MET A 26 -0.94 -6.49 -7.37
N LEU A 27 -0.49 -5.32 -7.82
CA LEU A 27 -0.82 -4.79 -9.16
C LEU A 27 -0.26 -5.68 -10.28
N HIS A 28 0.87 -6.35 -10.03
CA HIS A 28 1.42 -7.37 -10.91
C HIS A 28 0.74 -8.74 -10.77
N GLN A 29 -0.39 -8.82 -10.04
CA GLN A 29 -1.15 -10.05 -9.79
C GLN A 29 -0.32 -11.20 -9.22
N CYS A 30 0.74 -10.86 -8.48
CA CYS A 30 1.59 -11.83 -7.80
C CYS A 30 1.11 -12.00 -6.36
N ASP A 31 1.18 -13.23 -5.85
CA ASP A 31 0.93 -13.50 -4.44
C ASP A 31 2.01 -12.84 -3.58
N CYS A 32 1.61 -12.22 -2.47
CA CYS A 32 2.52 -11.55 -1.55
C CYS A 32 2.18 -11.86 -0.09
N VAL A 33 3.21 -12.00 0.74
CA VAL A 33 3.07 -12.19 2.20
C VAL A 33 3.66 -10.97 2.90
N ILE A 34 2.82 -10.24 3.64
CA ILE A 34 3.23 -9.01 4.32
C ILE A 34 3.33 -9.25 5.81
N ILE A 35 4.55 -9.20 6.34
CA ILE A 35 4.83 -9.36 7.76
C ILE A 35 5.23 -8.01 8.36
N ALA A 36 4.44 -7.52 9.30
CA ALA A 36 4.73 -6.30 10.05
C ALA A 36 4.10 -6.40 11.45
N GLY A 37 4.51 -5.55 12.39
CA GLY A 37 3.94 -5.50 13.75
C GLY A 37 2.45 -5.13 13.77
N THR A 38 1.77 -5.28 14.91
CA THR A 38 0.40 -4.80 15.11
C THR A 38 0.33 -3.27 14.98
N GLY A 39 -0.78 -2.72 14.49
CA GLY A 39 -0.92 -1.26 14.31
C GLY A 39 -0.15 -0.67 13.12
N SER A 40 0.63 -1.45 12.37
CA SER A 40 1.39 -1.00 11.19
C SER A 40 0.55 -0.62 9.97
N ARG A 41 -0.78 -0.66 10.06
CA ARG A 41 -1.70 -0.31 8.95
C ARG A 41 -1.52 -1.21 7.70
N LYS A 42 -1.24 -2.51 7.90
CA LYS A 42 -1.19 -3.52 6.81
C LYS A 42 -2.45 -3.53 5.94
N THR A 43 -3.61 -3.15 6.48
CA THR A 43 -4.87 -3.01 5.73
C THR A 43 -4.74 -2.06 4.54
N LEU A 44 -3.93 -1.02 4.65
CA LEU A 44 -3.69 -0.09 3.55
C LEU A 44 -2.97 -0.75 2.37
N CYS A 45 -2.18 -1.81 2.60
CA CYS A 45 -1.53 -2.55 1.51
C CYS A 45 -2.55 -3.20 0.56
N LEU A 46 -3.77 -3.47 1.03
CA LEU A 46 -4.86 -4.01 0.20
C LEU A 46 -5.67 -2.89 -0.45
N LEU A 47 -5.89 -1.78 0.25
CA LEU A 47 -6.71 -0.66 -0.23
C LEU A 47 -6.01 0.15 -1.32
N ILE A 48 -4.72 0.43 -1.17
CA ILE A 48 -3.94 1.22 -2.13
C ILE A 48 -4.02 0.64 -3.56
N PRO A 49 -3.77 -0.66 -3.81
CA PRO A 49 -3.87 -1.23 -5.15
C PRO A 49 -5.30 -1.38 -5.68
N ILE A 50 -6.34 -1.28 -4.84
CA ILE A 50 -7.75 -1.24 -5.30
C ILE A 50 -8.14 0.17 -5.78
N LEU A 51 -7.54 1.19 -5.17
CA LEU A 51 -7.78 2.60 -5.50
C LEU A 51 -6.94 3.11 -6.69
N LEU A 52 -5.91 2.36 -7.07
CA LEU A 52 -4.99 2.63 -8.19
C LEU A 52 -5.46 1.93 -9.46
#